data_AF-A0AAD1RQJ6-F1
#
_entry.id   AF-A0AAD1RQJ6-F1
#
_cell.length_a   1.000
_cell.length_b   1.000
_cell.length_c   1.000
_cell.angle_alpha   90.00
_cell.angle_beta   90.00
_cell.angle_gamma   90.00
#
_symmetry.space_group_name_H-M   'P 1'
#
loop_
_entity.id
_entity.type
_entity.pdbx_description
1 polymer ?
#
loop_
_entity_poly.entity_id
_entity_poly.type
_entity_poly.pdbx_seq_one_letter_code
_entity_poly.pdbx_strand_id
1 'polypeptide(L)'
;MFNVAGINLQIIYLGNDLKPIKRRLFLKQLSHKLTLDELQRRSEKTIGIPLHIQSKLKLFRNCENVEEDKEETLETPSKRR
;
A
#
# COMPACT_ATOMS: atom_id res chain seq x y z
N MET A 1 19.30 -5.62 -7.39
CA MET A 1 19.19 -6.05 -5.99
C MET A 1 17.77 -6.05 -5.40
N PHE A 2 16.79 -5.33 -5.98
CA PHE A 2 15.42 -5.23 -5.42
C PHE A 2 14.67 -6.56 -5.25
N ASN A 3 14.87 -7.53 -6.15
CA ASN A 3 14.19 -8.83 -6.09
C ASN A 3 14.54 -9.62 -4.82
N VAL A 4 15.82 -9.60 -4.42
CA VAL A 4 16.30 -10.31 -3.23
C VAL A 4 15.77 -9.62 -1.97
N ALA A 5 15.81 -8.28 -1.93
CA ALA A 5 15.31 -7.51 -0.80
C ALA A 5 13.80 -7.77 -0.56
N GLY A 6 12.98 -7.79 -1.61
CA GLY A 6 11.54 -8.05 -1.48
C GLY A 6 11.21 -9.47 -0.98
N ILE A 7 12.01 -10.47 -1.36
CA ILE A 7 11.88 -11.85 -0.85
C ILE A 7 12.28 -11.90 0.63
N ASN A 8 13.44 -11.33 0.96
CA ASN A 8 13.96 -11.33 2.33
C ASN A 8 13.00 -10.61 3.30
N LEU A 9 12.43 -9.47 2.87
CA LEU A 9 11.47 -8.73 3.67
C LEU A 9 10.21 -9.56 3.96
N GLN A 10 9.74 -10.35 2.99
CA GLN A 10 8.60 -11.24 3.18
C GLN A 10 8.93 -12.40 4.13
N ILE A 11 10.14 -12.96 4.05
CA ILE A 11 10.60 -14.02 4.97
C ILE A 11 10.65 -13.49 6.41
N ILE A 12 11.21 -12.29 6.61
CA ILE A 12 11.26 -11.64 7.93
C ILE A 12 9.84 -11.36 8.44
N TYR A 13 8.96 -10.85 7.58
CA TYR A 13 7.55 -10.61 7.92
C TYR A 13 6.86 -11.88 8.43
N LEU A 14 7.07 -13.02 7.75
CA LEU A 14 6.53 -14.32 8.17
C LEU A 14 7.19 -14.83 9.46
N GLY A 15 8.49 -14.59 9.64
CA GLY A 15 9.24 -14.99 10.84
C GLY A 15 8.87 -14.20 12.10
N ASN A 16 8.21 -13.06 11.95
CA ASN A 16 7.66 -12.26 13.05
C ASN A 16 6.24 -12.68 13.44
N ASP A 17 5.79 -13.88 13.05
CA ASP A 17 4.44 -14.42 13.29
C ASP A 17 3.29 -13.51 12.81
N LEU A 18 3.57 -12.65 11.81
CA LEU A 18 2.52 -11.85 11.18
C LEU A 18 1.67 -12.72 10.26
N LYS A 19 0.39 -12.34 10.13
CA LYS A 19 -0.59 -13.09 9.34
C LYS A 19 -0.04 -13.40 7.94
N PRO A 20 0.04 -14.68 7.52
CA PRO A 20 0.62 -15.02 6.23
C PRO A 20 -0.21 -14.42 5.10
N ILE A 21 0.42 -13.54 4.32
CA ILE A 21 -0.18 -12.93 3.14
C ILE A 21 0.50 -13.38 1.86
N LYS A 22 -0.28 -13.52 0.79
CA LYS A 22 0.23 -13.87 -0.54
C LYS A 22 1.27 -12.83 -0.97
N ARG A 23 2.38 -13.27 -1.57
CA ARG A 23 3.48 -12.42 -2.04
C ARG A 23 3.03 -11.20 -2.85
N ARG A 24 2.05 -11.39 -3.75
CA ARG A 24 1.47 -10.28 -4.54
C ARG A 24 0.86 -9.17 -3.66
N LEU A 25 0.15 -9.56 -2.60
CA LEU A 25 -0.48 -8.62 -1.69
C LEU A 25 0.56 -7.94 -0.79
N PHE A 26 1.52 -8.71 -0.26
CA PHE A 26 2.65 -8.17 0.50
C PHE A 26 3.39 -7.09 -0.29
N LEU A 27 3.76 -7.37 -1.54
CA LEU A 27 4.48 -6.40 -2.37
C LEU A 27 3.63 -5.17 -2.70
N LYS A 28 2.31 -5.33 -2.85
CA LYS A 28 1.40 -4.19 -3.05
C LYS A 28 1.34 -3.30 -1.81
N GLN A 29 1.23 -3.88 -0.62
CA GLN A 29 1.26 -3.15 0.65
C GLN A 29 2.61 -2.46 0.89
N LEU A 30 3.71 -3.18 0.62
CA LEU A 30 5.06 -2.63 0.71
C LEU A 30 5.26 -1.44 -0.21
N SER A 31 4.86 -1.56 -1.49
CA SER A 31 4.94 -0.45 -2.44
C SER A 31 4.13 0.74 -1.97
N HIS A 32 2.91 0.51 -1.45
CA HIS A 32 2.08 1.58 -0.92
C HIS A 32 2.77 2.30 0.24
N LYS A 33 3.23 1.55 1.26
CA LYS A 33 3.94 2.11 2.43
C LYS A 33 5.18 2.92 2.03
N LEU A 34 5.99 2.43 1.10
CA LEU A 34 7.21 3.13 0.66
C LEU A 34 6.93 4.43 -0.11
N THR A 35 5.77 4.55 -0.73
CA THR A 35 5.42 5.72 -1.57
C THR A 35 4.51 6.72 -0.88
N LEU A 36 3.88 6.36 0.24
CA LEU A 36 2.81 7.13 0.87
C LEU A 36 3.26 8.55 1.24
N ASP A 37 4.39 8.70 1.91
CA ASP A 37 4.92 10.01 2.34
C ASP A 37 5.19 10.92 1.14
N GLU A 38 5.74 10.37 0.06
CA GLU A 38 6.01 11.14 -1.16
C GLU A 38 4.71 11.53 -1.88
N LEU A 39 3.72 10.64 -1.89
CA LEU A 39 2.40 10.92 -2.45
C LEU A 39 1.68 12.01 -1.65
N GLN A 40 1.77 11.98 -0.32
CA GLN A 40 1.23 13.03 0.55
C GLN A 40 1.93 14.37 0.30
N ARG A 41 3.27 14.39 0.28
CA ARG A 41 4.05 15.60 -0.04
C ARG A 41 3.67 16.21 -1.39
N ARG A 42 3.47 15.37 -2.41
CA ARG A 42 3.05 15.80 -3.75
C ARG A 42 1.58 16.22 -3.82
N SER A 43 0.74 15.74 -2.90
CA SER A 43 -0.65 16.19 -2.78
C SER A 43 -0.76 17.64 -2.30
N GLU A 44 0.21 18.09 -1.50
CA GLU A 44 0.29 19.47 -0.99
C GLU A 44 0.98 20.42 -1.99
N LYS A 45 2.01 19.92 -2.69
CA LYS A 45 2.80 20.68 -3.67
C LYS A 45 2.58 20.14 -5.08
N THR A 46 1.62 20.71 -5.79
CA THR A 46 1.20 20.24 -7.12
C THR A 46 1.85 20.99 -8.29
N ILE A 47 2.80 21.89 -8.03
CA ILE A 47 3.50 22.67 -9.06
C ILE A 47 4.20 21.71 -10.05
N GLY A 48 3.94 21.88 -11.35
CA GLY A 48 4.50 21.04 -12.40
C GLY A 48 3.82 19.67 -12.58
N ILE A 49 2.79 19.34 -11.81
CA ILE A 49 2.04 18.08 -11.93
C ILE A 49 0.83 18.29 -12.86
N PRO A 50 0.56 17.40 -13.84
CA PRO A 50 -0.63 17.49 -14.68
C PRO A 50 -1.94 17.40 -13.88
N LEU A 51 -2.96 18.20 -14.25
CA LEU A 51 -4.24 18.30 -13.54
C LEU A 51 -4.92 16.94 -13.27
N HIS A 52 -4.88 16.03 -14.24
CA HIS A 52 -5.48 14.69 -14.09
C HIS A 52 -4.80 13.85 -13.00
N ILE A 53 -3.50 14.09 -12.74
CA ILE A 53 -2.76 13.46 -11.64
C ILE A 53 -3.05 14.17 -10.33
N GLN A 54 -3.13 15.51 -10.33
CA GLN A 54 -3.45 16.28 -9.13
C GLN A 54 -4.78 15.83 -8.50
N SER A 55 -5.81 15.58 -9.31
CA SER A 55 -7.10 15.08 -8.83
C SER A 55 -6.98 13.75 -8.08
N LYS A 56 -6.08 12.86 -8.52
CA LYS A 56 -5.80 11.58 -7.84
C LYS A 56 -4.95 11.78 -6.59
N LEU A 57 -4.00 12.72 -6.61
CA LEU A 57 -3.15 13.02 -5.47
C LEU A 57 -3.93 13.59 -4.27
N LYS A 58 -5.03 14.31 -4.52
CA LYS A 58 -5.91 14.80 -3.44
C LYS A 58 -6.41 13.70 -2.50
N LEU A 59 -6.48 12.45 -2.96
CA LEU A 59 -6.87 11.30 -2.13
C LEU A 59 -5.89 11.05 -0.97
N PHE A 60 -4.64 11.51 -1.08
CA PHE A 60 -3.59 11.31 -0.08
C PHE A 60 -3.40 12.51 0.86
N ARG A 61 -4.23 13.56 0.73
CA ARG A 61 -4.00 14.85 1.42
C ARG A 61 -4.15 14.80 2.94
N ASN A 62 -4.83 13.78 3.48
CA ASN A 62 -4.99 13.53 4.90
C ASN A 62 -4.94 12.02 5.17
N CYS A 63 -4.05 11.29 4.49
CA CYS A 63 -3.75 9.92 4.91
C CYS A 63 -2.97 10.03 6.23
N GLU A 64 -3.69 10.22 7.33
CA GLU A 64 -3.15 9.87 8.64
C GLU A 64 -2.65 8.43 8.56
N ASN A 65 -1.52 8.14 9.20
CA ASN A 65 -0.98 6.80 9.27
C ASN A 65 -2.04 5.90 9.91
N VAL A 66 -2.89 5.30 9.07
CA VAL A 66 -3.75 4.20 9.44
C VAL A 66 -2.83 3.01 9.62
N GLU A 67 -2.08 3.02 10.72
CA GLU A 67 -1.77 1.80 11.45
C GLU A 67 -3.09 1.32 12.05
N GLU A 68 -3.95 0.79 11.20
CA GLU A 68 -4.99 -0.11 11.65
C GLU A 68 -4.72 -1.42 10.95
N ASP A 69 -4.51 -2.44 11.77
CA ASP A 69 -4.92 -3.81 11.53
C ASP A 69 -6.36 -3.83 11.02
N LYS A 70 -6.56 -3.49 9.75
CA LYS A 70 -7.79 -3.80 9.04
C LYS A 70 -7.73 -5.29 8.75
N GLU A 71 -8.17 -6.05 9.73
CA GLU A 71 -8.83 -7.34 9.53
C GLU A 71 -9.91 -7.15 8.45
N GLU A 72 -9.51 -7.27 7.19
CA GLU A 72 -10.43 -7.41 6.09
C GLU A 72 -10.97 -8.84 6.15
N THR A 73 -12.07 -8.99 6.86
CA THR A 73 -12.99 -10.13 6.72
C THR A 73 -13.40 -10.17 5.26
N LEU A 74 -12.70 -10.99 4.48
CA LEU A 74 -13.02 -11.27 3.09
C LEU A 74 -14.29 -12.12 3.06
N GLU A 75 -15.46 -11.48 3.19
CA GLU A 75 -16.71 -12.07 2.73
C GLU A 75 -16.58 -12.30 1.22
N THR A 76 -16.49 -13.58 0.85
CA THR A 76 -16.43 -14.04 -0.53
C THR A 76 -17.64 -13.54 -1.31
N PRO A 77 -17.48 -12.97 -2.53
CA PRO A 77 -18.63 -12.67 -3.36
C PRO A 77 -19.29 -13.98 -3.79
N SER A 78 -20.53 -14.17 -3.32
CA SER A 78 -21.42 -15.24 -3.77
C SER A 78 -21.50 -15.24 -5.29
N LYS A 79 -21.19 -16.39 -5.90
CA LYS A 79 -21.34 -16.62 -7.33
C LYS A 79 -22.83 -16.44 -7.69
N ARG A 80 -23.15 -15.37 -8.43
CA ARG A 80 -24.41 -15.34 -9.18
C ARG A 80 -24.36 -16.47 -10.21
N ARG A 81 -25.24 -17.44 -10.04
CA ARG A 81 -25.51 -18.51 -10.98
C ARG A 81 -26.95 -18.36 -11.45
#